data_AF-A0A920TED6-F1
#
_entry.id   AF-A0A920TED6-F1
#
_cell.length_a   1.000
_cell.length_b   1.000
_cell.length_c   1.000
_cell.angle_alpha   90.00
_cell.angle_beta   90.00
_cell.angle_gamma   90.00
#
_symmetry.space_group_name_H-M   'P 1'
#
loop_
_entity.id
_entity.type
_entity.pdbx_description
1 polymer ?
#
loop_
_entity_poly.entity_id
_entity_poly.type
_entity_poly.pdbx_seq_one_letter_code
_entity_poly.pdbx_strand_id
1 'polypeptide(L)'
;MFEISPPDEGRMSVIAGGGRYDGLLEELGGSHTPGIGFGMGIERVIENIRRQNISQNQDTERISWSLISGMQLSWKLSSYVLKYVQMEELH
;
A
#
# COMPACT_ATOMS: atom_id res chain seq x y z
N MET A 1 20.26 12.20 1.11
CA MET A 1 19.91 11.14 2.06
C MET A 1 18.90 11.71 3.04
N PHE A 2 17.85 10.98 3.36
CA PHE A 2 16.84 11.40 4.33
C PHE A 2 16.48 10.25 5.27
N GLU A 3 16.04 10.62 6.46
CA GLU A 3 15.59 9.72 7.52
C GLU A 3 14.32 10.31 8.15
N ILE A 4 13.39 9.44 8.50
CA ILE A 4 12.14 9.79 9.19
C ILE A 4 12.15 9.06 10.53
N SER A 5 12.11 9.86 11.60
CA SER A 5 12.07 9.37 12.99
C SER A 5 10.84 9.95 13.70
N PRO A 6 10.20 9.18 14.59
CA PRO A 6 9.16 9.69 15.48
C PRO A 6 9.72 10.76 16.42
N PRO A 7 8.90 11.74 16.84
CA PRO A 7 9.35 12.87 17.67
C PRO A 7 9.85 12.47 19.07
N ASP A 8 9.38 11.35 19.62
CA ASP A 8 9.62 10.98 21.03
C ASP A 8 10.70 9.89 21.22
N GLU A 9 11.39 9.46 20.17
CA GLU A 9 12.40 8.41 20.26
C GLU A 9 13.79 8.91 19.79
N GLY A 10 14.84 8.60 20.56
CA GLY A 10 16.23 8.91 20.19
C GLY A 10 16.67 8.26 18.86
N ARG A 11 17.84 8.64 18.33
CA ARG A 11 18.41 8.30 17.00
C ARG A 11 18.30 6.83 16.48
N MET A 12 17.91 5.85 17.31
CA MET A 12 17.69 4.45 16.92
C MET A 12 16.25 4.14 16.43
N SER A 13 15.37 5.13 16.33
CA SER A 13 13.95 4.97 16.00
C SER A 13 13.56 5.22 14.55
N VAL A 14 14.53 5.29 13.63
CA VAL A 14 14.24 5.55 12.22
C VAL A 14 13.24 4.51 11.70
N ILE A 15 12.08 5.00 11.24
CA ILE A 15 10.97 4.18 10.72
C ILE A 15 11.00 4.08 9.20
N ALA A 16 11.57 5.08 8.53
CA ALA A 16 11.80 5.10 7.09
C ALA A 16 13.06 5.89 6.75
N GLY A 17 13.71 5.52 5.67
CA GLY A 17 14.90 6.21 5.18
C GLY A 17 15.08 6.02 3.69
N GLY A 18 15.87 6.88 3.07
CA GLY A 18 16.09 6.82 1.63
C GLY A 18 17.20 7.73 1.15
N GLY A 19 17.49 7.61 -0.14
CA GLY A 19 18.61 8.31 -0.74
C GLY A 19 18.75 8.04 -2.22
N ARG A 20 19.74 8.72 -2.79
CA ARG A 20 20.21 8.43 -4.14
C ARG A 20 21.13 7.22 -4.08
N TYR A 21 21.01 6.37 -5.08
CA TYR A 21 21.88 5.22 -5.33
C TYR A 21 22.33 5.22 -6.79
N ASP A 22 22.69 6.42 -7.26
CA ASP A 22 23.31 6.58 -8.56
C ASP A 22 24.53 5.66 -8.65
N GLY A 23 24.67 4.96 -9.77
CA GLY A 23 25.77 4.01 -9.97
C GLY A 23 25.53 2.61 -9.39
N LEU A 24 24.46 2.38 -8.61
CA LEU A 24 24.11 1.01 -8.17
C LEU A 24 23.94 0.06 -9.36
N LEU A 25 23.34 0.55 -10.44
CA LEU A 25 23.19 -0.26 -11.65
C LEU A 25 24.52 -0.50 -12.37
N GLU A 26 25.48 0.42 -12.29
CA GLU A 26 26.82 0.26 -12.84
C GLU A 26 27.62 -0.78 -12.06
N GLU A 27 27.51 -0.79 -10.73
CA GLU A 27 28.13 -1.81 -9.87
C GLU A 27 27.59 -3.22 -10.18
N LEU A 28 26.36 -3.31 -10.69
CA LEU A 28 25.73 -4.56 -11.13
C LEU A 28 25.99 -4.89 -12.62
N GLY A 29 26.84 -4.11 -13.30
CA GLY A 29 27.22 -4.34 -14.71
C GLY A 29 26.27 -3.76 -15.76
N GLY A 30 25.33 -2.91 -15.35
CA GLY A 30 24.43 -2.18 -16.24
C GLY A 30 24.96 -0.78 -16.62
N SER A 31 24.14 -0.02 -17.34
CA SER A 31 24.47 1.35 -17.74
C SER A 31 24.30 2.34 -16.59
N HIS A 32 25.07 3.45 -16.63
CA HIS A 32 24.88 4.58 -15.72
C HIS A 32 23.42 5.03 -15.70
N THR A 33 22.76 4.84 -14.55
CA THR A 33 21.35 5.17 -14.37
C THR A 33 21.19 5.85 -13.03
N PRO A 34 20.78 7.14 -13.00
CA PRO A 34 20.45 7.83 -11.76
C PRO A 34 19.31 7.10 -11.02
N GLY A 35 19.43 6.98 -9.71
CA GLY A 35 18.51 6.19 -8.90
C GLY A 35 18.17 6.88 -7.58
N ILE A 36 16.88 6.87 -7.21
CA ILE A 36 16.39 7.33 -5.91
C ILE A 36 15.34 6.34 -5.41
N GLY A 37 15.36 6.09 -4.11
CA GLY A 37 14.38 5.23 -3.47
C GLY A 37 14.44 5.32 -1.96
N PHE A 38 13.54 4.56 -1.34
CA PHE A 38 13.34 4.57 0.09
C PHE A 38 12.91 3.19 0.56
N GLY A 39 13.09 2.95 1.86
CA GLY A 39 12.59 1.78 2.56
C GLY A 39 11.92 2.20 3.86
N MET A 40 10.94 1.42 4.30
CA MET A 40 10.25 1.60 5.57
C MET A 40 10.03 0.26 6.25
N GLY A 41 10.12 0.24 7.58
CA GLY A 41 9.78 -0.94 8.38
C GLY A 41 8.31 -0.90 8.78
N ILE A 42 7.46 -1.68 8.12
CA ILE A 42 6.00 -1.68 8.37
C ILE A 42 5.72 -2.03 9.84
N GLU A 43 6.42 -3.01 10.40
CA GLU A 43 6.27 -3.44 11.79
C GLU A 43 6.61 -2.29 12.75
N ARG A 44 7.66 -1.53 12.46
CA ARG A 44 8.06 -0.36 13.26
C ARG A 44 7.05 0.77 13.19
N VAL A 45 6.45 0.97 12.02
CA VAL A 45 5.39 1.96 11.81
C VAL A 45 4.13 1.58 12.57
N ILE A 46 3.68 0.32 12.46
CA ILE A 46 2.51 -0.17 13.19
C ILE A 46 2.71 -0.04 14.69
N GLU A 47 3.89 -0.42 15.19
CA GLU A 47 4.23 -0.29 16.61
C GLU A 47 4.20 1.19 17.08
N ASN A 48 4.75 2.10 16.27
CA ASN A 48 4.69 3.53 16.57
C ASN A 48 3.26 4.09 16.60
N ILE A 49 2.41 3.68 15.65
CA ILE A 49 0.99 4.07 15.62
C ILE A 49 0.26 3.59 16.87
N ARG A 50 0.49 2.34 17.29
CA ARG A 50 -0.10 1.78 18.51
C ARG A 50 0.33 2.55 19.76
N ARG A 51 1.62 2.88 19.87
CA ARG A 51 2.18 3.63 21.01
C ARG A 51 1.60 5.03 21.13
N GLN A 52 1.47 5.73 20.01
CA GLN A 52 0.96 7.09 19.97
C GLN A 52 -0.56 7.17 20.21
N ASN A 53 -1.24 6.03 20.42
CA ASN A 53 -2.69 5.94 20.63
C ASN A 53 -3.48 6.75 19.58
N ILE A 54 -2.99 6.78 18.34
CA ILE A 54 -3.67 7.47 17.25
C ILE A 54 -5.00 6.74 17.04
N SER A 55 -6.10 7.43 17.35
CA SER A 55 -7.44 6.85 17.23
C SER A 55 -7.66 6.41 15.79
N GLN A 56 -7.94 5.12 15.59
CA GLN A 56 -8.35 4.61 14.28
C GLN A 56 -9.63 5.35 13.89
N ASN A 57 -9.56 6.23 12.90
CA ASN A 57 -10.72 7.01 12.50
C ASN A 57 -11.76 6.06 11.86
N GLN A 58 -12.99 6.06 12.39
CA GLN A 58 -14.10 5.25 11.87
C GLN A 58 -14.45 5.57 10.41
N ASP A 59 -14.01 6.72 9.88
CA ASP A 59 -14.18 7.07 8.47
C ASP A 59 -13.45 6.11 7.51
N THR A 60 -12.31 5.52 7.93
CA THR A 60 -11.59 4.53 7.11
C THR A 60 -12.40 3.25 6.94
N GLU A 61 -13.12 2.82 7.98
CA GLU A 61 -14.00 1.65 7.88
C GLU A 61 -15.15 1.89 6.91
N ARG A 62 -15.77 3.08 6.95
CA ARG A 62 -16.90 3.43 6.05
C ARG A 62 -16.51 3.40 4.58
N ILE A 63 -15.31 3.88 4.24
CA ILE A 63 -14.78 3.83 2.88
C ILE A 63 -14.54 2.38 2.45
N SER A 64 -13.91 1.57 3.33
CA SER A 64 -13.65 0.15 3.08
C SER A 64 -14.95 -0.62 2.80
N TRP A 65 -15.98 -0.45 3.64
CA TRP A 65 -17.28 -1.10 3.48
C TRP A 65 -18.02 -0.66 2.20
N SER A 66 -17.88 0.61 1.80
CA SER A 66 -18.48 1.14 0.57
C SER A 66 -17.83 0.55 -0.69
N LEU A 67 -16.52 0.34 -0.67
CA LEU A 67 -15.79 -0.30 -1.77
C LEU A 67 -16.10 -1.80 -1.87
N ILE A 68 -16.07 -2.52 -0.76
CA ILE A 68 -16.36 -3.97 -0.72
C ILE A 68 -17.78 -4.26 -1.20
N SER A 69 -18.76 -3.48 -0.74
CA SER A 69 -20.16 -3.63 -1.16
C SER A 69 -20.36 -3.33 -2.65
N GLY A 70 -19.68 -2.29 -3.18
CA GLY A 70 -19.69 -1.98 -4.62
C GLY A 70 -19.11 -3.11 -5.48
N MET A 71 -17.99 -3.69 -5.06
CA MET A 71 -17.38 -4.83 -5.76
C MET A 71 -18.28 -6.08 -5.74
N GLN A 72 -18.91 -6.39 -4.61
CA GLN A 72 -19.86 -7.50 -4.50
C GLN A 72 -21.10 -7.31 -5.39
N LEU A 73 -21.62 -6.08 -5.48
CA LEU A 73 -22.74 -5.76 -6.34
C LEU A 73 -22.37 -5.92 -7.82
N SER A 74 -21.22 -5.39 -8.23
CA SER A 74 -20.69 -5.55 -9.59
C SER A 74 -20.51 -7.03 -9.96
N TRP A 75 -19.93 -7.82 -9.05
CA TRP A 75 -19.75 -9.26 -9.27
C TRP A 75 -21.09 -9.99 -9.43
N LYS A 76 -22.06 -9.72 -8.56
CA LYS A 76 -23.42 -10.29 -8.66
C LYS A 76 -24.10 -9.93 -9.98
N LEU A 77 -23.99 -8.69 -10.43
CA LEU A 77 -24.55 -8.25 -11.71
C LEU A 77 -23.87 -8.95 -12.89
N SER A 78 -22.54 -9.07 -12.87
CA SER A 78 -21.80 -9.81 -13.89
C SER A 78 -22.22 -11.27 -13.95
N SER A 79 -22.35 -11.94 -12.79
CA SER A 79 -22.80 -13.34 -12.73
C SER A 79 -24.24 -13.50 -13.23
N TYR A 80 -25.10 -12.52 -12.97
CA TYR A 80 -26.48 -12.51 -13.46
C TYR A 80 -26.53 -12.35 -14.99
N VAL A 81 -25.86 -11.35 -15.54
CA VAL A 81 -25.81 -11.12 -17.00
C VAL A 81 -25.26 -12.35 -17.73
N LEU A 82 -24.17 -12.94 -17.25
CA LEU A 82 -23.61 -14.16 -17.83
C LEU A 82 -24.60 -15.32 -17.81
N LYS A 83 -25.34 -15.49 -16.70
CA LYS A 83 -26.38 -16.52 -16.59
C LYS A 83 -27.52 -16.29 -17.60
N TYR A 84 -27.89 -15.04 -17.87
CA TYR A 84 -28.94 -14.72 -18.84
C TYR A 84 -28.49 -14.96 -20.28
N VAL A 85 -27.28 -14.52 -20.64
CA VAL A 85 -26.71 -14.75 -21.99
C VAL A 85 -26.59 -16.24 -22.28
N GLN A 86 -26.14 -17.05 -21.31
CA GLN A 86 -26.03 -18.50 -21.47
C GLN A 86 -27.39 -19.19 -21.68
N MET A 87 -28.48 -18.64 -21.15
CA MET A 87 -29.84 -19.19 -21.30
C MET A 87 -30.48 -18.82 -22.65
N GLU A 88 -30.12 -17.70 -23.26
CA GLU A 88 -30.56 -17.34 -24.62
C GLU A 88 -29.91 -18.22 -25.69
N GLU A 89 -28.65 -18.65 -25.52
CA GLU A 89 -27.99 -19.57 -26.46
C GLU A 89 -28.56 -21.01 -26.46
N LEU A 90 -29.38 -21.36 -25.47
CA LEU A 90 -30.00 -22.67 -25.32
C LEU A 90 -31.43 -22.75 -25.89
N HIS A 91 -31.90 -21.70 -26.56
CA HIS A 91 -33.19 -21.62 -27.27
C HIS A 91 -32.99 -21.45 -28.78
#